data_AF-A0A2J7PC10-F1
#
_entry.id   AF-A0A2J7PC10-F1
#
_cell.length_a   1.000
_cell.length_b   1.000
_cell.length_c   1.000
_cell.angle_alpha   90.00
_cell.angle_beta   90.00
_cell.angle_gamma   90.00
#
_symmetry.space_group_name_H-M   'P 1'
#
loop_
_entity.id
_entity.type
_entity.pdbx_description
1 polymer ?
#
loop_
_entity_poly.entity_id
_entity_poly.type
_entity_poly.pdbx_seq_one_letter_code
_entity_poly.pdbx_strand_id
1 'polypeptide(L)'
;MGDIRDNFTRLQGQTDGLVDWIRKVRVKKRSLTRHRRENLRVEAILTSALMEAETLLRMEQQQRFQRWQRLKTEVCKSDCSNVCSVTSNDNVSNQWHEKTCEEINSLDRFMCLLNEVKTPLQR
;
A
#
# COMPACT_ATOMS: atom_id res chain seq x y z
N MET A 1 25.22 38.86 -1.99
CA MET A 1 25.59 37.67 -2.78
C MET A 1 26.21 36.66 -1.82
N GLY A 2 25.39 35.87 -1.13
CA GLY A 2 25.80 34.79 -0.25
C GLY A 2 24.73 33.70 -0.32
N ASP A 3 24.97 32.43 -0.04
CA ASP A 3 26.21 31.74 0.26
C ASP A 3 25.92 30.26 -0.08
N ILE A 4 26.44 29.76 -1.21
CA ILE A 4 26.18 28.36 -1.63
C ILE A 4 27.02 27.39 -0.78
N ARG A 5 28.10 27.88 -0.15
CA ARG A 5 28.97 27.08 0.72
C ARG A 5 28.32 26.71 2.05
N ASP A 6 27.48 27.57 2.62
CA ASP A 6 26.80 27.32 3.91
C ASP A 6 25.76 26.20 3.84
N ASN A 7 25.17 25.98 2.67
CA ASN A 7 24.21 24.90 2.50
C ASN A 7 24.88 23.52 2.47
N PHE A 8 26.10 23.42 1.91
CA PHE A 8 26.81 22.15 1.79
C PHE A 8 27.36 21.66 3.14
N THR A 9 27.89 22.56 3.97
CA THR A 9 28.33 22.24 5.33
C THR A 9 27.17 21.86 6.24
N ARG A 10 26.00 22.47 6.06
CA ARG A 10 24.77 22.13 6.80
C ARG A 10 24.22 20.75 6.46
N LEU A 11 24.27 20.35 5.18
CA LEU A 11 23.93 18.99 4.74
C LEU A 11 24.93 17.95 5.27
N GLN A 12 26.22 18.29 5.34
CA GLN A 12 27.25 17.40 5.89
C GLN A 12 27.06 17.15 7.39
N GLY A 13 26.71 18.18 8.18
CA GLY A 13 26.35 18.03 9.60
C GLY A 13 25.08 17.20 9.83
N GLN A 14 24.11 17.25 8.91
CA GLN A 14 22.93 16.38 8.94
C GLN A 14 23.28 14.92 8.66
N THR A 15 24.14 14.66 7.68
CA THR A 15 24.59 13.29 7.39
C THR A 15 25.44 12.72 8.53
N ASP A 16 26.27 13.54 9.18
CA ASP A 16 27.07 13.14 10.34
C ASP A 16 26.18 12.80 11.54
N GLY A 17 25.14 13.60 11.79
CA GLY A 17 24.13 13.30 12.81
C GLY A 17 23.39 11.99 12.55
N LEU A 18 23.09 11.69 11.28
CA LEU A 18 22.44 10.44 10.86
C LEU A 18 23.39 9.24 11.05
N VAL A 19 24.66 9.37 10.69
CA VAL A 19 25.69 8.33 10.86
C VAL A 19 25.92 8.03 12.34
N ASP A 20 25.98 9.06 13.18
CA ASP A 20 26.08 8.91 14.63
C ASP A 20 24.84 8.27 15.24
N TRP A 21 23.66 8.64 14.76
CA TRP A 21 22.41 8.01 15.18
C TRP A 21 22.39 6.53 14.78
N ILE A 22 22.76 6.19 13.54
CA ILE A 22 22.89 4.80 13.07
C ILE A 22 23.89 4.03 13.93
N ARG A 23 25.04 4.63 14.26
CA ARG A 23 26.05 4.03 15.13
C ARG A 23 25.49 3.73 16.52
N LYS A 24 24.81 4.71 17.15
CA LYS A 24 24.16 4.56 18.45
C LYS A 24 23.08 3.47 18.43
N VAL A 25 22.24 3.42 17.40
CA VAL A 25 21.22 2.39 17.21
C VAL A 25 21.84 1.00 17.06
N ARG A 26 22.93 0.86 16.30
CA ARG A 26 23.65 -0.42 16.13
C ARG A 26 24.30 -0.91 17.44
N VAL A 27 24.87 -0.01 18.23
CA VAL A 27 25.42 -0.33 19.56
C VAL A 27 24.30 -0.76 20.51
N LYS A 28 23.18 -0.03 20.54
CA LYS A 28 22.01 -0.36 21.36
C LYS A 28 21.38 -1.71 20.96
N LYS A 29 21.24 -1.97 19.66
CA LYS A 29 20.77 -3.26 19.13
C LYS A 29 21.65 -4.41 19.59
N ARG A 30 22.98 -4.30 19.43
CA ARG A 30 23.94 -5.32 19.89
C ARG A 30 23.87 -5.55 21.39
N SER A 31 23.74 -4.48 22.18
CA SER A 31 23.56 -4.56 23.63
C SER A 31 22.29 -5.34 24.00
N LEU A 32 21.13 -5.01 23.39
CA LEU A 32 19.87 -5.72 23.63
C LEU A 32 19.93 -7.19 23.21
N THR A 33 20.55 -7.51 22.07
CA THR A 33 20.74 -8.90 21.62
C THR A 33 21.61 -9.69 22.59
N ARG A 34 22.59 -9.06 23.24
CA ARG A 34 23.46 -9.69 24.23
C ARG A 34 22.75 -10.01 25.55
N HIS A 35 21.72 -9.24 25.91
CA HIS A 35 20.87 -9.44 27.10
C HIS A 35 19.59 -10.23 26.82
N ARG A 36 19.48 -10.86 25.64
CA ARG A 36 18.29 -11.63 25.23
C ARG A 36 18.02 -12.83 26.14
N ARG A 37 19.04 -13.35 26.86
CA ARG A 37 18.88 -14.44 27.83
C ARG A 37 18.10 -14.05 29.10
N GLU A 38 18.01 -12.77 29.45
CA GLU A 38 17.34 -12.32 30.70
C GLU A 38 15.88 -11.88 30.49
N ASN A 39 15.43 -11.76 29.23
CA ASN A 39 14.13 -11.17 28.90
C ASN A 39 13.17 -12.15 28.23
N LEU A 40 13.37 -13.47 28.39
CA LEU A 40 12.51 -14.49 27.77
C LEU A 40 11.02 -14.29 28.09
N ARG A 41 10.71 -13.88 29.33
CA ARG A 41 9.33 -13.55 29.73
C ARG A 41 8.79 -12.34 28.98
N VAL A 42 9.58 -11.28 28.85
CA VAL A 42 9.19 -10.07 28.12
C VAL A 42 9.03 -10.37 26.63
N GLU A 43 9.94 -11.16 26.06
CA GLU A 43 9.86 -11.61 24.67
C GLU A 43 8.61 -12.46 24.44
N ALA A 44 8.30 -13.42 25.32
CA ALA A 44 7.08 -14.24 25.24
C ALA A 44 5.79 -13.42 25.35
N ILE A 45 5.75 -12.41 26.24
CA ILE A 45 4.60 -11.51 26.36
C ILE A 45 4.43 -10.68 25.09
N LEU A 46 5.52 -10.12 24.57
CA LEU A 46 5.48 -9.30 23.34
C LEU A 46 5.11 -10.13 22.12
N THR A 47 5.62 -11.35 21.98
CA THR A 47 5.25 -12.23 20.87
C THR A 47 3.80 -12.70 20.97
N SER A 48 3.31 -13.00 22.17
CA SER A 48 1.89 -13.32 22.38
C SER A 48 0.99 -12.14 22.01
N ALA A 49 1.30 -10.93 22.49
CA ALA A 49 0.54 -9.73 22.17
C ALA A 49 0.58 -9.41 20.67
N LEU A 50 1.73 -9.61 20.02
CA LEU A 50 1.87 -9.44 18.58
C LEU A 50 1.02 -10.46 17.81
N MET A 51 1.07 -11.75 18.19
CA MET A 51 0.24 -12.77 17.54
C MET A 51 -1.26 -12.49 17.71
N GLU A 52 -1.68 -12.05 18.88
CA GLU A 52 -3.08 -11.69 19.13
C GLU A 52 -3.52 -10.48 18.29
N ALA A 53 -2.68 -9.45 18.19
CA ALA A 53 -2.97 -8.31 17.32
C ALA A 53 -3.07 -8.72 15.84
N GLU A 54 -2.19 -9.60 15.36
CA GLU A 54 -2.21 -10.09 13.99
C GLU A 54 -3.45 -10.96 13.71
N THR A 55 -3.87 -11.82 14.64
CA THR A 55 -5.06 -12.65 14.46
C THR A 55 -6.32 -11.79 14.42
N LEU A 56 -6.45 -10.83 15.32
CA LEU A 56 -7.58 -9.88 15.32
C LEU A 56 -7.64 -9.08 14.01
N LEU A 57 -6.51 -8.56 13.54
CA LEU A 57 -6.44 -7.85 12.27
C LEU A 57 -6.89 -8.73 11.09
N ARG A 58 -6.41 -9.99 11.02
CA ARG A 58 -6.82 -10.93 9.98
C ARG A 58 -8.31 -11.23 10.04
N MET A 59 -8.87 -11.39 11.24
CA MET A 59 -10.30 -11.60 11.44
C MET A 59 -11.11 -10.40 10.93
N GLU A 60 -10.72 -9.18 11.28
CA GLU A 60 -11.40 -7.96 10.80
C GLU A 60 -11.31 -7.80 9.29
N GLN A 61 -10.13 -8.04 8.70
CA GLN A 61 -9.94 -8.01 7.25
C GLN A 61 -10.83 -9.04 6.55
N GLN A 62 -10.91 -10.27 7.08
CA GLN A 62 -11.76 -11.32 6.54
C GLN A 62 -13.25 -10.95 6.65
N GLN A 63 -13.69 -10.42 7.79
CA GLN A 63 -15.07 -9.94 7.94
C GLN A 63 -15.39 -8.81 6.96
N ARG A 64 -14.47 -7.85 6.80
CA ARG A 64 -14.64 -6.75 5.84
C ARG A 64 -14.71 -7.27 4.41
N PHE A 65 -13.83 -8.20 4.04
CA PHE A 65 -13.86 -8.86 2.74
C PHE A 65 -15.18 -9.58 2.49
N GLN A 66 -15.68 -10.36 3.46
CA GLN A 66 -16.99 -11.02 3.36
C GLN A 66 -18.14 -10.03 3.21
N ARG A 67 -18.13 -8.92 3.96
CA ARG A 67 -19.13 -7.84 3.82
C ARG A 67 -19.09 -7.24 2.41
N TRP A 68 -17.89 -6.96 1.89
CA TRP A 68 -17.72 -6.46 0.52
C TRP A 68 -18.18 -7.47 -0.54
N GLN A 69 -17.90 -8.76 -0.35
CA GLN A 69 -18.40 -9.80 -1.25
C GLN A 69 -19.93 -9.85 -1.25
N ARG A 70 -20.57 -9.80 -0.07
CA ARG A 70 -22.04 -9.75 0.03
C ARG A 70 -22.60 -8.51 -0.65
N LEU A 71 -22.04 -7.33 -0.37
CA LEU A 71 -22.47 -6.09 -1.02
C LEU A 71 -22.34 -6.20 -2.55
N LYS A 72 -21.20 -6.71 -3.04
CA LYS A 72 -20.98 -6.94 -4.47
C LYS A 72 -22.03 -7.87 -5.06
N THR A 73 -22.36 -8.96 -4.37
CA THR A 73 -23.41 -9.87 -4.85
C THR A 73 -24.79 -9.23 -4.83
N GLU A 74 -25.12 -8.40 -3.84
CA GLU A 74 -26.42 -7.72 -3.78
C GLU A 74 -26.54 -6.61 -4.83
N VAL A 75 -25.47 -5.83 -5.06
CA VAL A 75 -25.41 -4.84 -6.15
C VAL A 75 -25.52 -5.54 -7.51
N CYS A 76 -24.76 -6.61 -7.75
CA CYS A 76 -24.91 -7.39 -8.99
C CYS A 76 -26.32 -7.98 -9.14
N LYS A 77 -26.98 -8.45 -8.07
CA LYS A 77 -28.36 -8.97 -8.17
C LYS A 77 -29.39 -7.86 -8.48
N SER A 78 -29.19 -6.66 -7.93
CA SER A 78 -30.00 -5.47 -8.23
C SER A 78 -29.89 -5.05 -9.70
N ASP A 79 -28.69 -5.19 -10.29
CA ASP A 79 -28.43 -4.86 -11.69
C ASP A 79 -28.73 -6.04 -12.65
N CYS A 80 -28.82 -7.27 -12.14
CA CYS A 80 -29.01 -8.50 -12.92
C CYS A 80 -30.39 -9.16 -12.76
N SER A 81 -31.48 -8.39 -12.66
CA SER A 81 -32.83 -8.93 -12.92
C SER A 81 -33.01 -9.42 -14.38
N ASN A 82 -32.00 -9.30 -15.26
CA ASN A 82 -32.06 -9.90 -16.60
C ASN A 82 -30.80 -10.61 -17.09
N VAL A 83 -29.66 -10.60 -16.37
CA VAL A 83 -28.42 -11.21 -16.92
C VAL A 83 -27.52 -11.71 -15.80
N CYS A 84 -27.81 -12.86 -15.20
CA CYS A 84 -26.81 -13.75 -14.58
C CYS A 84 -27.48 -15.01 -14.04
N SER A 85 -28.08 -15.78 -14.93
CA SER A 85 -28.20 -17.22 -14.78
C SER A 85 -27.68 -17.81 -16.09
N VAL A 86 -26.89 -18.89 -16.03
CA VAL A 86 -26.44 -19.74 -17.17
C VAL A 86 -25.24 -19.12 -17.93
N THR A 87 -24.07 -19.74 -18.16
CA THR A 87 -23.59 -21.13 -18.03
C THR A 87 -22.08 -21.22 -18.17
N SER A 88 -21.53 -22.34 -17.69
CA SER A 88 -20.31 -22.98 -18.19
C SER A 88 -20.35 -23.19 -19.71
N ASN A 89 -19.22 -22.92 -20.37
CA ASN A 89 -18.84 -23.30 -21.74
C ASN A 89 -19.59 -22.70 -22.95
N ASP A 90 -18.75 -22.43 -23.95
CA ASP A 90 -18.99 -22.21 -25.38
C ASP A 90 -19.50 -20.83 -25.84
N ASN A 91 -18.52 -20.05 -26.33
CA ASN A 91 -18.64 -19.14 -27.47
C ASN A 91 -19.78 -18.10 -27.41
N VAL A 92 -19.65 -17.10 -26.54
CA VAL A 92 -20.52 -15.92 -26.55
C VAL A 92 -19.68 -14.67 -26.78
N SER A 93 -19.82 -14.14 -27.99
CA SER A 93 -19.26 -12.87 -28.44
C SER A 93 -19.51 -11.77 -27.41
N ASN A 94 -18.41 -11.12 -27.01
CA ASN A 94 -18.26 -9.85 -26.31
C ASN A 94 -19.47 -8.88 -26.33
N GLN A 95 -20.54 -9.16 -25.59
CA GLN A 95 -21.68 -8.25 -25.44
C GLN A 95 -21.44 -7.15 -24.39
N TRP A 96 -20.34 -7.24 -23.63
CA TRP A 96 -19.91 -6.19 -22.69
C TRP A 96 -18.97 -5.15 -23.33
N HIS A 97 -18.84 -5.16 -24.66
CA HIS A 97 -17.84 -4.37 -25.38
C HIS A 97 -18.50 -3.39 -26.35
N GLU A 98 -19.28 -2.44 -25.83
CA GLU A 98 -19.58 -1.25 -26.62
C GLU A 98 -19.91 -0.02 -25.79
N LYS A 99 -20.67 -0.12 -24.69
CA LYS A 99 -21.20 1.07 -24.00
C LYS A 99 -20.48 1.54 -22.73
N THR A 100 -19.79 0.66 -22.01
CA THR A 100 -19.13 1.01 -20.74
C THR A 100 -17.66 1.39 -20.88
N CYS A 101 -17.11 1.32 -22.09
CA CYS A 101 -15.70 1.62 -22.34
C CYS A 101 -15.48 2.99 -22.98
N GLU A 102 -16.48 3.68 -23.54
CA GLU A 102 -16.23 4.97 -24.21
C GLU A 102 -15.83 6.08 -23.22
N GLU A 103 -16.52 6.19 -22.08
CA GLU A 103 -16.19 7.18 -21.05
C GLU A 103 -14.86 6.87 -20.34
N ILE A 104 -14.55 5.59 -20.13
CA ILE A 104 -13.31 5.15 -19.47
C ILE A 104 -12.11 5.22 -20.42
N ASN A 105 -12.29 4.87 -21.70
CA ASN A 105 -11.26 5.04 -22.73
C ASN A 105 -11.03 6.53 -23.03
N SER A 106 -12.06 7.37 -22.93
CA SER A 106 -11.94 8.84 -22.97
C SER A 106 -11.06 9.35 -21.82
N LEU A 107 -11.24 8.80 -20.61
CA LEU A 107 -10.40 9.14 -19.46
C LEU A 107 -8.94 8.70 -19.66
N ASP A 108 -8.68 7.48 -20.14
CA ASP A 108 -7.31 7.03 -20.41
C ASP A 108 -6.64 7.87 -21.50
N ARG A 109 -7.37 8.22 -22.55
CA ARG A 109 -6.87 9.13 -23.59
C ARG A 109 -6.55 10.51 -23.03
N PHE A 110 -7.39 11.03 -22.14
CA PHE A 110 -7.14 12.29 -21.44
C PHE A 110 -5.90 12.23 -20.53
N MET A 111 -5.72 11.14 -19.78
CA MET A 111 -4.55 10.93 -18.93
C MET A 111 -3.25 10.81 -19.75
N CYS A 112 -3.32 10.20 -20.92
CA CYS A 112 -2.21 10.17 -21.89
C CYS A 112 -1.85 11.58 -22.40
N LEU A 113 -2.86 12.37 -22.81
CA LEU A 113 -2.65 13.76 -23.24
C LEU A 113 -2.04 14.65 -22.15
N LEU A 114 -2.45 14.46 -20.88
CA LEU A 114 -1.84 15.17 -19.75
C LEU A 114 -0.35 14.84 -19.55
N ASN A 115 0.06 13.61 -19.88
CA ASN A 115 1.46 13.22 -19.79
C ASN A 115 2.31 13.84 -20.92
N GLU A 116 1.70 14.14 -22.07
CA GLU A 116 2.36 14.84 -23.18
C GLU A 116 2.49 16.35 -22.94
N VAL A 117 1.50 16.97 -22.29
CA VAL A 117 1.51 18.40 -21.92
C VAL A 117 2.35 18.66 -20.67
N LYS A 118 3.01 17.63 -20.11
CA LYS A 118 3.93 17.76 -18.99
C LYS A 118 5.12 18.63 -19.40
N THR A 119 4.96 19.94 -19.18
CA THR A 119 5.96 20.94 -19.48
C THR A 119 7.25 20.55 -18.77
N PRO A 120 8.41 20.52 -19.44
CA PRO A 120 9.66 20.39 -18.73
C PRO A 120 9.75 21.58 -17.77
N LEU A 121 9.69 21.31 -16.47
CA LEU A 121 10.08 22.27 -15.46
C LEU A 121 11.57 22.56 -15.69
N GLN A 122 11.87 23.60 -16.46
CA GLN A 122 13.21 24.17 -16.51
C GLN A 122 13.53 24.68 -15.10
N ARG A 123 14.45 24.01 -14.44
CA ARG A 123 15.11 24.50 -13.23
C ARG A 123 16.26 25.42 -13.60
#